data_AF-A0A9W7F3Y8-F1
#
_entry.id   AF-A0A9W7F3Y8-F1
#
_cell.length_a   1.000
_cell.length_b   1.000
_cell.length_c   1.000
_cell.angle_alpha   90.00
_cell.angle_beta   90.00
_cell.angle_gamma   90.00
#
_symmetry.space_group_name_H-M   'P 1'
#
loop_
_entity.id
_entity.type
_entity.pdbx_description
1 polymer ?
#
loop_
_entity_poly.entity_id
_entity_poly.type
_entity_poly.pdbx_seq_one_letter_code
_entity_poly.pdbx_strand_id
1 'polypeptide(L)'
;MSHTDIHEDYKPETSSIDHTFGVLMCISGCVLSAAAAVSMEGLVKNDDSNPNPLTLMESNVRLYSYGILSHVVVRTSGLGIHTLPYWFVGYNSWGLIALVNQAFMGLAVSFVVHRINSMAKLLSGCGSMVVSLLVSNAVFGTMITPKVVGSILIVSVSIWGYNRADTVRVDKGKTKSDRGNFVDSLISSTLGSCCGSSQRHPNYTAKGRRKRQSQTVVFIVGSLLLTALLSGVAFEGTGATKFYDTMLASGEQELKQNQKQAPPAASAPPKPKKKPCSYLGPKKARESFEEVKVHMKSNKDLSRCVLIGNGPSLNKMSWDWVDTFPGVVLATNKFYIGFERFNNIKPDMYVVVNGLVAEQSSSFMQGLLHEPDTFLFAGSKIADNFECDDGASDVNARPIIFKQINTKEPPCRFCDDPAKAINLGWTVTYASLQLLYYVGCQEVVIVGMDHHFEQSGKPGETQKLGSVDVNHFDGSYFANQEWQLAGLEKSESSYKVAEKFYRDNGRKIVDATVGGHCDIFEKGDVNDLLL
;
A
#
# COMPACT_ATOMS: atom_id res chain seq x y z
N MET A 1 -4.28 -30.94 -44.71
CA MET A 1 -5.05 -32.13 -44.29
C MET A 1 -5.39 -31.91 -42.82
N SER A 2 -6.68 -31.99 -42.49
CA SER A 2 -7.34 -31.54 -41.27
C SER A 2 -7.02 -32.36 -40.02
N HIS A 3 -7.06 -31.72 -38.84
CA HIS A 3 -7.90 -32.06 -37.66
C HIS A 3 -7.38 -31.25 -36.45
N THR A 4 -8.04 -30.14 -36.11
CA THR A 4 -8.97 -29.92 -34.96
C THR A 4 -8.29 -29.50 -33.66
N ASP A 5 -8.69 -28.30 -33.20
CA ASP A 5 -8.91 -27.85 -31.82
C ASP A 5 -7.94 -28.34 -30.72
N ILE A 6 -7.11 -27.44 -30.18
CA ILE A 6 -7.11 -27.01 -28.75
C ILE A 6 -6.41 -25.64 -28.66
N HIS A 7 -7.16 -24.55 -28.59
CA HIS A 7 -6.71 -23.31 -27.97
C HIS A 7 -7.04 -23.43 -26.48
N GLU A 8 -6.06 -23.75 -25.63
CA GLU A 8 -6.12 -23.48 -24.20
C GLU A 8 -5.26 -22.25 -23.90
N ASP A 9 -5.95 -21.11 -23.79
CA ASP A 9 -5.44 -19.85 -23.27
C ASP A 9 -5.11 -20.00 -21.77
N TYR A 10 -3.84 -19.91 -21.38
CA TYR A 10 -3.47 -19.52 -20.01
C TYR A 10 -3.29 -17.99 -19.97
N LYS A 11 -4.33 -17.31 -19.46
CA LYS A 11 -4.36 -15.87 -19.15
C LYS A 11 -3.95 -15.64 -17.69
N PRO A 12 -3.37 -14.48 -17.35
CA PRO A 12 -2.90 -14.18 -16.00
C PRO A 12 -4.06 -14.11 -15.02
N GLU A 13 -3.96 -14.78 -13.86
CA GLU A 13 -4.86 -14.53 -12.71
C GLU A 13 -4.52 -13.18 -12.06
N THR A 14 -4.84 -12.11 -12.77
CA THR A 14 -5.43 -10.96 -12.10
C THR A 14 -6.75 -11.46 -11.51
N SER A 15 -6.99 -11.34 -10.20
CA SER A 15 -8.36 -11.39 -9.71
C SER A 15 -9.06 -10.18 -10.33
N SER A 16 -9.63 -10.37 -11.53
CA SER A 16 -10.49 -9.39 -12.14
C SER A 16 -11.67 -9.29 -11.19
N ILE A 17 -11.69 -8.26 -10.34
CA ILE A 17 -12.95 -7.76 -9.83
C ILE A 17 -13.71 -7.44 -11.13
N ASP A 18 -14.65 -8.32 -11.49
CA ASP A 18 -15.44 -8.19 -12.68
C ASP A 18 -15.91 -6.73 -12.73
N HIS A 19 -15.53 -5.99 -13.78
CA HIS A 19 -15.91 -4.58 -13.89
C HIS A 19 -17.44 -4.44 -13.77
N THR A 20 -18.19 -5.48 -14.15
CA THR A 20 -19.62 -5.61 -13.93
C THR A 20 -19.97 -5.74 -12.45
N PHE A 21 -19.27 -6.57 -11.68
CA PHE A 21 -19.42 -6.68 -10.22
C PHE A 21 -19.07 -5.37 -9.50
N GLY A 22 -17.99 -4.69 -9.88
CA GLY A 22 -17.63 -3.38 -9.35
C GLY A 22 -18.69 -2.31 -9.64
N VAL A 23 -19.22 -2.27 -10.87
CA VAL A 23 -20.31 -1.39 -11.27
C VAL A 23 -21.61 -1.74 -10.52
N LEU A 24 -21.95 -3.03 -10.37
CA LEU A 24 -23.12 -3.51 -9.63
C LEU A 24 -23.04 -3.14 -8.14
N MET A 25 -21.86 -3.23 -7.52
CA MET A 25 -21.64 -2.82 -6.14
C MET A 25 -21.77 -1.29 -5.97
N CYS A 26 -21.25 -0.51 -6.91
CA CYS A 26 -21.44 0.96 -6.92
C CYS A 26 -22.92 1.34 -7.08
N ILE A 27 -23.65 0.70 -8.00
CA ILE A 27 -25.10 0.93 -8.19
C ILE A 27 -25.86 0.54 -6.92
N SER A 28 -25.56 -0.62 -6.35
CA SER A 28 -26.20 -1.11 -5.12
C SER A 28 -25.95 -0.18 -3.93
N GLY A 29 -24.71 0.31 -3.77
CA GLY A 29 -24.35 1.29 -2.75
C GLY A 29 -25.09 2.63 -2.92
N CYS A 30 -25.23 3.11 -4.16
CA CYS A 30 -26.01 4.31 -4.47
C CYS A 30 -27.50 4.14 -4.11
N VAL A 31 -28.10 3.00 -4.44
CA VAL A 31 -29.51 2.71 -4.14
C VAL A 31 -29.74 2.57 -2.63
N LEU A 32 -28.88 1.85 -1.93
CA LEU A 32 -28.97 1.68 -0.47
C LEU A 32 -28.78 3.00 0.27
N SER A 33 -27.84 3.85 -0.18
CA SER A 33 -27.62 5.18 0.38
C SER A 33 -28.83 6.11 0.17
N ALA A 34 -29.43 6.08 -1.03
CA ALA A 34 -30.65 6.85 -1.32
C ALA A 34 -31.84 6.36 -0.47
N ALA A 35 -32.03 5.04 -0.33
CA ALA A 35 -33.08 4.46 0.49
C ALA A 35 -32.90 4.78 1.99
N ALA A 36 -31.66 4.73 2.49
CA ALA A 36 -31.32 5.11 3.86
C ALA A 36 -31.61 6.61 4.12
N ALA A 37 -31.31 7.49 3.17
CA ALA A 37 -31.61 8.92 3.29
C ALA A 37 -33.12 9.21 3.36
N VAL A 38 -33.92 8.54 2.53
CA VAL A 38 -35.39 8.66 2.55
C VAL A 38 -35.98 8.08 3.84
N SER A 39 -35.45 6.95 4.30
CA SER A 39 -35.86 6.32 5.56
C SER A 39 -35.54 7.20 6.77
N MET A 40 -34.36 7.83 6.79
CA MET A 40 -33.97 8.79 7.83
C MET A 40 -34.86 10.04 7.82
N GLU A 41 -35.20 10.58 6.65
CA GLU A 41 -36.16 11.68 6.56
C GLU A 41 -37.55 11.28 7.08
N GLY A 42 -38.01 10.07 6.78
CA GLY A 42 -39.23 9.51 7.35
C GLY A 42 -39.18 9.40 8.88
N LEU A 43 -38.07 8.93 9.44
CA LEU A 43 -37.89 8.82 10.89
C LEU A 43 -37.81 10.17 11.60
N VAL A 44 -37.18 11.17 10.98
CA VAL A 44 -36.98 12.50 11.57
C VAL A 44 -38.17 13.44 11.37
N LYS A 45 -38.96 13.28 10.29
CA LYS A 45 -40.09 14.16 9.98
C LYS A 45 -41.46 13.59 10.33
N ASN A 46 -41.60 12.28 10.58
CA ASN A 46 -42.87 11.69 11.02
C ASN A 46 -43.06 11.72 12.56
N ASP A 47 -42.25 12.50 13.28
CA ASP A 47 -42.25 12.55 14.75
C ASP A 47 -43.39 13.41 15.35
N ASP A 48 -44.21 14.06 14.52
CA ASP A 48 -45.34 14.92 14.96
C ASP A 48 -46.50 14.15 15.63
N SER A 49 -46.47 12.81 15.62
CA SER A 49 -47.51 11.94 16.20
C SER A 49 -47.04 11.10 17.40
N ASN A 50 -45.77 11.23 17.79
CA ASN A 50 -45.15 10.41 18.80
C ASN A 50 -45.16 11.13 20.17
N PRO A 51 -45.72 10.54 21.24
CA PRO A 51 -45.81 11.20 22.56
C PRO A 51 -44.45 11.43 23.24
N ASN A 52 -43.38 10.76 22.79
CA ASN A 52 -41.99 10.98 23.21
C ASN A 52 -41.09 11.09 21.97
N PRO A 53 -40.99 12.29 21.36
CA PRO A 53 -40.14 12.49 20.19
C PRO A 53 -38.67 12.26 20.56
N LEU A 54 -37.96 11.50 19.73
CA LEU A 54 -36.53 11.24 19.94
C LEU A 54 -35.77 12.56 19.81
N THR A 55 -34.88 12.82 20.76
CA THR A 55 -34.00 13.98 20.64
C THR A 55 -33.11 13.84 19.40
N LEU A 56 -32.69 14.97 18.82
CA LEU A 56 -31.81 15.01 17.65
C LEU A 56 -30.56 14.13 17.82
N MET A 57 -30.04 14.08 19.05
CA MET A 57 -28.87 13.31 19.40
C MET A 57 -29.15 11.80 19.38
N GLU A 58 -30.29 11.36 19.91
CA GLU A 58 -30.71 9.95 19.90
C GLU A 58 -30.98 9.45 18.48
N SER A 59 -31.63 10.28 17.65
CA SER A 59 -31.85 9.98 16.23
C SER A 59 -30.53 9.81 15.47
N ASN A 60 -29.52 10.64 15.77
CA ASN A 60 -28.19 10.52 15.17
C ASN A 60 -27.44 9.28 15.66
N VAL A 61 -27.40 9.03 16.97
CA VAL A 61 -26.74 7.84 17.55
C VAL A 61 -27.34 6.57 16.97
N ARG A 62 -28.68 6.50 16.82
CA ARG A 62 -29.37 5.37 16.21
C ARG A 62 -28.96 5.16 14.76
N LEU A 63 -28.87 6.23 13.95
CA LEU A 63 -28.44 6.12 12.55
C LEU A 63 -27.00 5.62 12.42
N TYR A 64 -26.07 6.16 13.22
CA TYR A 64 -24.67 5.72 13.22
C TYR A 64 -24.51 4.29 13.74
N SER A 65 -25.35 3.86 14.69
CA SER A 65 -25.31 2.48 15.21
C SER A 65 -25.62 1.44 14.14
N TYR A 66 -26.50 1.74 13.17
CA TYR A 66 -26.74 0.85 12.03
C TYR A 66 -25.53 0.72 11.11
N GLY A 67 -24.80 1.82 10.89
CA GLY A 67 -23.54 1.80 10.13
C GLY A 67 -22.45 1.01 10.84
N ILE A 68 -22.28 1.21 12.16
CA ILE A 68 -21.31 0.43 12.95
C ILE A 68 -21.68 -1.05 12.91
N LEU A 69 -22.96 -1.39 13.10
CA LEU A 69 -23.44 -2.77 13.08
C LEU A 69 -23.23 -3.42 11.70
N SER A 70 -23.49 -2.71 10.60
CA SER A 70 -23.24 -3.25 9.26
C SER A 70 -21.75 -3.47 8.99
N HIS A 71 -20.88 -2.57 9.45
CA HIS A 71 -19.43 -2.76 9.38
C HIS A 71 -18.95 -3.94 10.23
N VAL A 72 -19.51 -4.14 11.43
CA VAL A 72 -19.24 -5.30 12.27
C VAL A 72 -19.70 -6.57 11.57
N VAL A 73 -20.92 -6.61 11.04
CA VAL A 73 -21.47 -7.79 10.33
C VAL A 73 -20.65 -8.14 9.10
N VAL A 74 -20.29 -7.16 8.26
CA VAL A 74 -19.42 -7.38 7.08
C VAL A 74 -18.06 -7.91 7.51
N ARG A 75 -17.51 -7.41 8.62
CA ARG A 75 -16.24 -7.86 9.18
C ARG A 75 -16.31 -9.26 9.79
N THR A 76 -17.42 -9.64 10.41
CA THR A 76 -17.60 -10.96 11.04
C THR A 76 -18.11 -12.04 10.08
N SER A 77 -18.73 -11.66 8.97
CA SER A 77 -19.36 -12.59 8.01
C SER A 77 -18.41 -13.18 6.96
N GLY A 78 -17.12 -12.85 6.98
CA GLY A 78 -16.17 -13.35 5.99
C GLY A 78 -16.25 -12.67 4.62
N LEU A 79 -17.28 -11.84 4.38
CA LEU A 79 -17.55 -11.16 3.10
C LEU A 79 -16.78 -9.84 2.94
N GLY A 80 -16.20 -9.32 4.03
CA GLY A 80 -15.34 -8.14 4.01
C GLY A 80 -13.87 -8.51 3.77
N ILE A 81 -13.17 -7.70 3.00
CA ILE A 81 -11.72 -7.79 2.79
C ILE A 81 -11.02 -7.76 4.17
N HIS A 82 -10.49 -8.91 4.62
CA HIS A 82 -9.86 -9.11 5.94
C HIS A 82 -8.40 -8.64 5.98
N THR A 83 -8.11 -7.40 5.56
CA THR A 83 -6.72 -6.98 5.29
C THR A 83 -5.95 -6.33 6.44
N LEU A 84 -6.56 -6.04 7.60
CA LEU A 84 -5.86 -5.38 8.73
C LEU A 84 -6.15 -6.06 10.07
N PRO A 85 -5.15 -6.31 10.93
CA PRO A 85 -5.31 -7.09 12.17
C PRO A 85 -6.04 -6.36 13.31
N TYR A 86 -6.13 -5.02 13.26
CA TYR A 86 -6.82 -4.19 14.26
C TYR A 86 -7.74 -3.16 13.60
N TRP A 87 -8.75 -2.67 14.33
CA TRP A 87 -9.78 -1.74 13.83
C TRP A 87 -9.24 -0.37 13.39
N PHE A 88 -8.07 0.04 13.90
CA PHE A 88 -7.55 1.41 13.76
C PHE A 88 -6.12 1.48 13.18
N VAL A 89 -5.63 0.43 12.51
CA VAL A 89 -4.30 0.47 11.87
C VAL A 89 -4.29 1.57 10.80
N GLY A 90 -3.33 2.50 10.88
CA GLY A 90 -3.20 3.64 9.97
C GLY A 90 -3.88 4.94 10.43
N TYR A 91 -4.53 4.96 11.60
CA TYR A 91 -5.06 6.20 12.18
C TYR A 91 -3.92 7.06 12.74
N ASN A 92 -3.60 8.15 12.05
CA ASN A 92 -2.71 9.22 12.52
C ASN A 92 -3.51 10.43 13.03
N SER A 93 -2.81 11.45 13.54
CA SER A 93 -3.45 12.69 14.04
C SER A 93 -4.33 13.37 12.99
N TRP A 94 -4.00 13.25 11.71
CA TRP A 94 -4.81 13.78 10.62
C TRP A 94 -6.08 12.97 10.36
N GLY A 95 -6.01 11.64 10.46
CA GLY A 95 -7.18 10.75 10.44
C GLY A 95 -8.15 11.08 11.58
N LEU A 96 -7.63 11.41 12.76
CA LEU A 96 -8.44 11.90 13.88
C LEU A 96 -9.11 13.24 13.58
N ILE A 97 -8.37 14.21 13.00
CA ILE A 97 -8.94 15.51 12.58
C ILE A 97 -10.03 15.31 11.52
N ALA A 98 -9.81 14.43 10.54
CA ALA A 98 -10.79 14.10 9.53
C ALA A 98 -12.04 13.43 10.14
N LEU A 99 -11.87 12.52 11.12
CA LEU A 99 -12.96 11.86 11.84
C LEU A 99 -13.79 12.87 12.64
N VAL A 100 -13.13 13.78 13.38
CA VAL A 100 -13.79 14.85 14.13
C VAL A 100 -14.59 15.76 13.19
N ASN A 101 -14.00 16.15 12.07
CA ASN A 101 -14.70 16.96 11.06
C ASN A 101 -15.89 16.21 10.42
N GLN A 102 -15.76 14.91 10.15
CA GLN A 102 -16.88 14.07 9.68
C GLN A 102 -18.02 13.99 10.70
N ALA A 103 -17.70 13.93 12.00
CA ALA A 103 -18.69 13.97 13.06
C ALA A 103 -19.43 15.33 13.12
N PHE A 104 -18.71 16.44 12.99
CA PHE A 104 -19.32 17.78 12.88
C PHE A 104 -20.21 17.93 11.65
N MET A 105 -19.79 17.37 10.51
CA MET A 105 -20.61 17.36 9.30
C MET A 105 -21.91 16.57 9.49
N GLY A 106 -21.86 15.42 10.18
CA GLY A 106 -23.05 14.67 10.58
C GLY A 106 -24.04 15.50 11.40
N LEU A 107 -23.54 16.20 12.42
CA LEU A 107 -24.35 17.11 13.25
C LEU A 107 -24.95 18.27 12.44
N ALA A 108 -24.16 18.88 11.56
CA ALA A 108 -24.62 19.96 10.68
C ALA A 108 -25.72 19.45 9.73
N VAL A 109 -25.54 18.28 9.12
CA VAL A 109 -26.52 17.67 8.22
C VAL A 109 -27.83 17.38 8.95
N SER A 110 -27.79 16.86 10.18
CA SER A 110 -29.01 16.56 10.94
C SER A 110 -29.78 17.83 11.33
N PHE A 111 -29.09 18.94 11.59
CA PHE A 111 -29.74 20.24 11.77
C PHE A 111 -30.44 20.74 10.48
N VAL A 112 -29.89 20.39 9.31
CA VAL A 112 -30.44 20.79 8.01
C VAL A 112 -31.60 19.90 7.53
N VAL A 113 -31.59 18.60 7.86
CA VAL A 113 -32.66 17.66 7.47
C VAL A 113 -34.03 18.09 8.03
N HIS A 114 -34.07 18.76 9.18
CA HIS A 114 -35.31 19.37 9.70
C HIS A 114 -35.85 20.52 8.85
N ARG A 115 -35.01 21.14 8.00
CA ARG A 115 -35.36 22.36 7.24
C ARG A 115 -35.40 22.17 5.72
N ILE A 116 -34.82 21.08 5.21
CA ILE A 116 -34.66 20.79 3.79
C ILE A 116 -35.08 19.35 3.50
N ASN A 117 -35.63 19.07 2.31
CA ASN A 117 -36.02 17.71 1.90
C ASN A 117 -34.80 16.90 1.45
N SER A 118 -34.82 15.56 1.60
CA SER A 118 -33.65 14.73 1.26
C SER A 118 -33.17 14.90 -0.16
N MET A 119 -34.09 15.21 -1.09
CA MET A 119 -33.75 15.47 -2.48
C MET A 119 -32.84 16.70 -2.66
N ALA A 120 -33.10 17.79 -1.94
CA ALA A 120 -32.28 18.99 -2.04
C ALA A 120 -30.93 18.84 -1.30
N LYS A 121 -30.87 18.02 -0.25
CA LYS A 121 -29.59 17.59 0.36
C LYS A 121 -28.75 16.78 -0.63
N LEU A 122 -29.38 15.83 -1.34
CA LEU A 122 -28.72 15.01 -2.36
C LEU A 122 -28.13 15.87 -3.48
N LEU A 123 -28.91 16.82 -4.00
CA LEU A 123 -28.47 17.75 -5.05
C LEU A 123 -27.37 18.72 -4.58
N SER A 124 -27.42 19.16 -3.32
CA SER A 124 -26.33 19.95 -2.72
C SER A 124 -25.04 19.14 -2.59
N GLY A 125 -25.14 17.85 -2.28
CA GLY A 125 -23.99 16.93 -2.28
C GLY A 125 -23.39 16.78 -3.67
N CYS A 126 -24.23 16.58 -4.70
CA CYS A 126 -23.77 16.51 -6.09
C CYS A 126 -23.09 17.82 -6.54
N GLY A 127 -23.65 18.98 -6.19
CA GLY A 127 -23.03 20.28 -6.44
C GLY A 127 -21.69 20.43 -5.73
N SER A 128 -21.59 20.00 -4.46
CA SER A 128 -20.33 19.99 -3.73
C SER A 128 -19.28 19.10 -4.37
N MET A 129 -19.66 17.93 -4.90
CA MET A 129 -18.71 17.04 -5.60
C MET A 129 -18.14 17.71 -6.86
N VAL A 130 -18.97 18.43 -7.62
CA VAL A 130 -18.51 19.22 -8.78
C VAL A 130 -17.55 20.33 -8.34
N VAL A 131 -17.88 21.08 -7.29
CA VAL A 131 -16.99 22.14 -6.80
C VAL A 131 -15.69 21.56 -6.23
N SER A 132 -15.74 20.47 -5.47
CA SER A 132 -14.56 19.77 -4.97
C SER A 132 -13.68 19.27 -6.11
N LEU A 133 -14.26 18.76 -7.20
CA LEU A 133 -13.53 18.35 -8.40
C LEU A 133 -12.86 19.56 -9.10
N LEU A 134 -13.57 20.68 -9.21
CA LEU A 134 -13.01 21.91 -9.80
C LEU A 134 -11.88 22.50 -8.95
N VAL A 135 -12.05 22.52 -7.62
CA VAL A 135 -11.01 22.95 -6.67
C VAL A 135 -9.84 21.96 -6.69
N SER A 136 -10.09 20.66 -6.74
CA SER A 136 -9.04 19.65 -6.85
C SER A 136 -8.23 19.81 -8.15
N ASN A 137 -8.89 20.13 -9.26
CA ASN A 137 -8.20 20.48 -10.51
C ASN A 137 -7.36 21.76 -10.38
N ALA A 138 -7.88 22.79 -9.72
CA ALA A 138 -7.18 24.06 -9.54
C ALA A 138 -5.97 23.95 -8.59
N VAL A 139 -6.07 23.13 -7.54
CA VAL A 139 -5.03 23.00 -6.51
C VAL A 139 -4.03 21.88 -6.86
N PHE A 140 -4.47 20.80 -7.49
CA PHE A 140 -3.66 19.58 -7.70
C PHE A 140 -3.49 19.16 -9.17
N GLY A 141 -4.00 19.96 -10.12
CA GLY A 141 -3.74 19.76 -11.56
C GLY A 141 -4.44 18.55 -12.20
N THR A 142 -5.51 18.01 -11.60
CA THR A 142 -6.19 16.79 -12.08
C THR A 142 -6.84 16.96 -13.45
N MET A 143 -6.37 16.27 -14.49
CA MET A 143 -6.92 16.40 -15.85
C MET A 143 -8.40 15.99 -15.95
N ILE A 144 -9.26 16.94 -16.32
CA ILE A 144 -10.70 16.71 -16.53
C ILE A 144 -10.91 16.01 -17.88
N THR A 145 -11.29 14.73 -17.85
CA THR A 145 -11.56 13.94 -19.07
C THR A 145 -12.93 14.26 -19.68
N PRO A 146 -13.16 14.02 -21.00
CA PRO A 146 -14.47 14.24 -21.63
C PRO A 146 -15.62 13.46 -20.98
N LYS A 147 -15.34 12.28 -20.41
CA LYS A 147 -16.33 11.48 -19.67
C LYS A 147 -16.80 12.18 -18.40
N VAL A 148 -15.87 12.80 -17.67
CA VAL A 148 -16.16 13.59 -16.46
C VAL A 148 -16.97 14.83 -16.80
N VAL A 149 -16.66 15.51 -17.91
CA VAL A 149 -17.48 16.62 -18.43
C VAL A 149 -18.90 16.16 -18.73
N GLY A 150 -19.06 14.99 -19.36
CA GLY A 150 -20.37 14.37 -19.59
C GLY A 150 -21.14 14.12 -18.28
N SER A 151 -20.49 13.59 -17.25
CA SER A 151 -21.11 13.37 -15.93
C SER A 151 -21.51 14.68 -15.24
N ILE A 152 -20.66 15.71 -15.30
CA ILE A 152 -20.96 17.04 -14.74
C ILE A 152 -22.17 17.66 -15.45
N LEU A 153 -22.27 17.53 -16.78
CA LEU A 153 -23.41 18.01 -17.54
C LEU A 153 -24.70 17.31 -17.14
N ILE A 154 -24.68 15.98 -17.01
CA ILE A 154 -25.85 15.19 -16.57
C ILE A 154 -26.29 15.66 -15.17
N VAL A 155 -25.37 15.75 -14.22
CA VAL A 155 -25.67 16.19 -12.85
C VAL A 155 -26.20 17.63 -12.83
N SER A 156 -25.60 18.53 -13.61
CA SER A 156 -26.02 19.93 -13.71
C SER A 156 -27.42 20.07 -14.32
N VAL A 157 -27.74 19.28 -15.35
CA VAL A 157 -29.08 19.21 -15.95
C VAL A 157 -30.10 18.65 -14.96
N SER A 158 -29.74 17.64 -14.18
CA SER A 158 -30.61 17.08 -13.12
C SER A 158 -30.89 18.10 -12.01
N ILE A 159 -29.86 18.84 -11.53
CA ILE A 159 -30.00 19.91 -10.54
C ILE A 159 -30.87 21.04 -11.09
N TRP A 160 -30.62 21.47 -12.33
CA TRP A 160 -31.39 22.51 -12.99
C TRP A 160 -32.86 22.11 -13.19
N GLY A 161 -33.11 20.87 -13.65
CA GLY A 161 -34.45 20.33 -13.85
C GLY A 161 -35.25 20.25 -12.55
N TYR A 162 -34.63 19.82 -11.44
CA TYR A 162 -35.28 19.81 -10.12
C TYR A 162 -35.67 21.22 -9.66
N ASN A 163 -34.73 22.18 -9.74
CA ASN A 163 -34.99 23.56 -9.34
C ASN A 163 -36.11 24.20 -10.18
N ARG A 164 -36.25 23.80 -11.46
CA ARG A 164 -37.35 24.24 -12.33
C ARG A 164 -38.67 23.56 -11.98
N ALA A 165 -38.68 22.26 -11.66
CA ALA A 165 -39.89 21.53 -11.28
C ALA A 165 -40.52 22.05 -9.97
N ASP A 166 -39.70 22.44 -8.99
CA ASP A 166 -40.18 23.07 -7.75
C ASP A 166 -40.78 24.47 -8.01
N THR A 167 -40.26 25.25 -8.97
CA THR A 167 -40.88 26.53 -9.36
C THR A 167 -42.27 26.35 -9.97
N VAL A 168 -42.49 25.32 -10.79
CA VAL A 168 -43.78 25.03 -11.42
C VAL A 168 -44.82 24.53 -10.40
N ARG A 169 -44.41 23.78 -9.37
CA ARG A 169 -45.30 23.37 -8.27
C ARG A 169 -45.73 24.54 -7.38
N VAL A 170 -44.84 25.51 -7.15
CA VAL A 170 -45.18 26.75 -6.41
C VAL A 170 -46.14 27.64 -7.20
N ASP A 171 -45.98 27.74 -8.53
CA ASP A 171 -46.90 28.51 -9.38
C ASP A 171 -48.26 27.82 -9.58
N LYS A 172 -48.31 26.48 -9.64
CA LYS A 172 -49.57 25.71 -9.59
C LYS A 172 -50.28 25.80 -8.23
N GLY A 173 -49.53 25.95 -7.14
CA GLY A 173 -50.08 26.18 -5.79
C GLY A 173 -50.69 27.58 -5.62
N LYS A 174 -50.09 28.61 -6.24
CA LYS A 174 -50.68 29.95 -6.29
C LYS A 174 -51.94 30.01 -7.15
N THR A 175 -51.98 29.30 -8.28
CA THR A 175 -53.15 29.31 -9.17
C THR A 175 -54.31 28.42 -8.69
N LYS A 176 -54.08 27.43 -7.81
CA LYS A 176 -55.16 26.68 -7.14
C LYS A 176 -55.71 27.35 -5.88
N SER A 177 -54.97 28.26 -5.24
CA SER A 177 -55.42 28.98 -4.05
C SER A 177 -56.43 30.10 -4.34
N ASP A 178 -56.52 30.58 -5.58
CA ASP A 178 -57.42 31.70 -5.96
C ASP A 178 -58.75 31.25 -6.60
N ARG A 179 -59.06 29.94 -6.61
CA ARG A 179 -60.37 29.43 -7.13
C ARG A 179 -61.26 28.75 -6.08
N GLY A 180 -60.82 28.67 -4.82
CA GLY A 180 -61.63 28.10 -3.71
C GLY A 180 -62.40 29.13 -2.87
N ASN A 181 -62.01 30.41 -2.90
CA ASN A 181 -62.46 31.39 -1.91
C ASN A 181 -63.66 32.26 -2.35
N PHE A 182 -64.62 31.71 -3.09
CA PHE A 182 -65.90 32.40 -3.33
C PHE A 182 -67.10 31.70 -2.68
N VAL A 183 -67.01 30.40 -2.39
CA VAL A 183 -68.12 29.64 -1.78
C VAL A 183 -68.00 29.59 -0.25
N ASP A 184 -66.77 29.53 0.29
CA ASP A 184 -66.53 29.45 1.74
C ASP A 184 -66.74 30.79 2.48
N SER A 185 -66.82 31.91 1.75
CA SER A 185 -67.16 33.23 2.32
C SER A 185 -68.66 33.37 2.62
N LEU A 186 -69.53 32.54 2.02
CA LEU A 186 -70.98 32.65 2.17
C LEU A 186 -71.55 31.78 3.32
N ILE A 187 -70.78 30.83 3.86
CA ILE A 187 -71.28 29.86 4.85
C ILE A 187 -70.82 30.20 6.29
N SER A 188 -69.83 31.08 6.49
CA SER A 188 -69.32 31.40 7.85
C SER A 188 -70.02 32.56 8.57
N SER A 189 -71.06 33.18 8.00
CA SER A 189 -71.74 34.33 8.64
C SER A 189 -72.91 33.98 9.57
N THR A 190 -73.17 32.70 9.91
CA THR A 190 -74.43 32.38 10.61
C THR A 190 -74.37 31.38 11.77
N LEU A 191 -73.23 30.81 12.15
CA LEU A 191 -73.17 29.93 13.32
C LEU A 191 -71.92 30.18 14.15
N GLY A 192 -72.15 30.84 15.29
CA GLY A 192 -71.13 31.16 16.27
C GLY A 192 -70.86 30.05 17.29
N SER A 193 -69.71 30.26 17.94
CA SER A 193 -69.33 29.85 19.29
C SER A 193 -68.93 28.39 19.57
N CYS A 194 -67.82 28.30 20.33
CA CYS A 194 -67.31 27.18 21.14
C CYS A 194 -66.38 26.16 20.46
N CYS A 195 -65.08 26.45 20.44
CA CYS A 195 -64.05 25.66 21.15
C CYS A 195 -62.66 26.24 20.87
N GLY A 196 -61.85 26.37 21.93
CA GLY A 196 -60.53 27.00 21.86
C GLY A 196 -59.45 26.09 21.26
N SER A 197 -58.37 26.73 20.82
CA SER A 197 -56.96 26.41 21.12
C SER A 197 -56.02 26.79 19.97
N SER A 198 -54.78 27.07 20.37
CA SER A 198 -53.57 27.18 19.57
C SER A 198 -53.29 28.54 18.91
N GLN A 199 -52.40 29.28 19.58
CA GLN A 199 -51.68 30.43 19.06
C GLN A 199 -50.98 30.07 17.73
N ARG A 200 -51.41 30.67 16.62
CA ARG A 200 -50.63 30.69 15.37
C ARG A 200 -49.45 31.65 15.52
N HIS A 201 -48.24 31.10 15.54
CA HIS A 201 -47.02 31.88 15.28
C HIS A 201 -46.96 32.34 13.80
N PRO A 202 -46.32 33.49 13.51
CA PRO A 202 -46.59 34.26 12.29
C PRO A 202 -45.97 33.66 11.03
N ASN A 203 -46.67 33.89 9.91
CA ASN A 203 -46.30 33.50 8.55
C ASN A 203 -44.85 33.84 8.16
N TYR A 204 -44.00 32.82 8.06
CA TYR A 204 -42.67 32.93 7.46
C TYR A 204 -42.77 33.11 5.94
N THR A 205 -42.49 34.33 5.46
CA THR A 205 -42.56 34.67 4.03
C THR A 205 -41.57 33.89 3.17
N ALA A 206 -41.97 33.51 1.95
CA ALA A 206 -41.18 32.70 1.00
C ALA A 206 -39.80 33.30 0.65
N LYS A 207 -39.63 34.62 0.78
CA LYS A 207 -38.33 35.31 0.64
C LYS A 207 -37.34 34.95 1.75
N GLY A 208 -37.82 34.82 3.00
CA GLY A 208 -37.01 34.38 4.14
C GLY A 208 -36.62 32.90 4.04
N ARG A 209 -37.50 32.06 3.48
CA ARG A 209 -37.23 30.63 3.22
C ARG A 209 -36.14 30.45 2.15
N ARG A 210 -36.16 31.23 1.07
CA ARG A 210 -35.11 31.24 0.01
C ARG A 210 -33.74 31.71 0.52
N LYS A 211 -33.67 32.80 1.29
CA LYS A 211 -32.40 33.35 1.80
C LYS A 211 -31.74 32.40 2.81
N ARG A 212 -32.54 31.76 3.68
CA ARG A 212 -32.06 30.74 4.63
C ARG A 212 -31.67 29.42 3.95
N GLN A 213 -32.44 28.92 2.97
CA GLN A 213 -32.05 27.72 2.20
C GLN A 213 -30.73 27.93 1.44
N SER A 214 -30.52 29.10 0.84
CA SER A 214 -29.26 29.45 0.17
C SER A 214 -28.08 29.47 1.15
N GLN A 215 -28.24 30.06 2.34
CA GLN A 215 -27.20 30.05 3.38
C GLN A 215 -26.89 28.64 3.89
N THR A 216 -27.90 27.79 4.02
CA THR A 216 -27.74 26.40 4.47
C THR A 216 -27.06 25.52 3.42
N VAL A 217 -27.38 25.69 2.13
CA VAL A 217 -26.70 25.01 1.02
C VAL A 217 -25.23 25.44 0.96
N VAL A 218 -24.94 26.73 1.13
CA VAL A 218 -23.55 27.24 1.22
C VAL A 218 -22.79 26.61 2.40
N PHE A 219 -23.45 26.42 3.54
CA PHE A 219 -22.84 25.79 4.72
C PHE A 219 -22.55 24.29 4.52
N ILE A 220 -23.46 23.55 3.89
CA ILE A 220 -23.26 22.13 3.55
C ILE A 220 -22.15 21.97 2.52
N VAL A 221 -22.19 22.76 1.45
CA VAL A 221 -21.17 22.74 0.40
C VAL A 221 -19.81 23.11 0.98
N GLY A 222 -19.74 24.16 1.82
CA GLY A 222 -18.50 24.55 2.51
C GLY A 222 -17.96 23.48 3.45
N SER A 223 -18.82 22.79 4.20
CA SER A 223 -18.42 21.71 5.12
C SER A 223 -17.95 20.45 4.37
N LEU A 224 -18.61 20.10 3.26
CA LEU A 224 -18.20 18.99 2.39
C LEU A 224 -16.89 19.30 1.66
N LEU A 225 -16.67 20.56 1.24
CA LEU A 225 -15.40 21.04 0.70
C LEU A 225 -14.29 20.99 1.73
N LEU A 226 -14.53 21.48 2.94
CA LEU A 226 -13.56 21.41 4.03
C LEU A 226 -13.23 19.96 4.38
N THR A 227 -14.22 19.07 4.33
CA THR A 227 -14.01 17.63 4.52
C THR A 227 -13.19 17.01 3.40
N ALA A 228 -13.45 17.34 2.14
CA ALA A 228 -12.66 16.89 0.99
C ALA A 228 -11.21 17.43 1.04
N LEU A 229 -11.03 18.68 1.48
CA LEU A 229 -9.73 19.30 1.68
C LEU A 229 -8.98 18.66 2.86
N LEU A 230 -9.62 18.48 4.02
CA LEU A 230 -9.02 17.86 5.20
C LEU A 230 -8.76 16.36 5.02
N SER A 231 -9.58 15.65 4.26
CA SER A 231 -9.31 14.24 3.89
C SER A 231 -8.22 14.13 2.83
N GLY A 232 -8.13 15.10 1.90
CA GLY A 232 -6.99 15.25 1.00
C GLY A 232 -5.69 15.60 1.74
N VAL A 233 -5.75 16.42 2.79
CA VAL A 233 -4.62 16.78 3.65
C VAL A 233 -4.28 15.67 4.64
N ALA A 234 -5.26 14.88 5.11
CA ALA A 234 -5.00 13.66 5.89
C ALA A 234 -4.37 12.54 5.04
N PHE A 235 -4.68 12.51 3.75
CA PHE A 235 -3.96 11.72 2.74
C PHE A 235 -2.65 12.36 2.25
N GLU A 236 -2.32 13.58 2.67
CA GLU A 236 -1.00 14.22 2.45
C GLU A 236 -0.14 14.16 3.73
N GLY A 237 -0.72 14.14 4.93
CA GLY A 237 -0.07 13.81 6.20
C GLY A 237 0.16 12.31 6.41
N THR A 238 -0.44 11.49 5.55
CA THR A 238 -0.06 10.11 5.25
C THR A 238 -0.19 9.96 3.74
N GLY A 239 0.91 10.26 3.03
CA GLY A 239 0.99 10.29 1.57
C GLY A 239 0.47 9.01 0.92
N ALA A 240 -0.80 9.01 0.50
CA ALA A 240 -1.37 7.83 -0.13
C ALA A 240 -2.17 8.09 -1.42
N THR A 241 -2.26 9.33 -1.93
CA THR A 241 -2.88 9.55 -3.27
C THR A 241 -2.30 10.67 -4.13
N LYS A 242 -1.45 11.57 -3.64
CA LYS A 242 -0.81 12.61 -4.50
C LYS A 242 0.65 12.40 -4.86
N PHE A 243 1.37 11.58 -4.10
CA PHE A 243 2.74 11.20 -4.48
C PHE A 243 2.74 10.35 -5.77
N TYR A 244 1.70 9.55 -5.98
CA TYR A 244 1.57 8.67 -7.16
C TYR A 244 1.26 9.44 -8.45
N ASP A 245 0.31 10.38 -8.42
CA ASP A 245 -0.13 11.07 -9.63
C ASP A 245 0.80 12.24 -10.04
N THR A 246 1.48 12.90 -9.09
CA THR A 246 2.46 13.96 -9.41
C THR A 246 3.78 13.39 -9.94
N MET A 247 4.23 12.20 -9.49
CA MET A 247 5.36 11.48 -10.09
C MET A 247 5.05 11.02 -11.53
N LEU A 248 3.84 10.53 -11.78
CA LEU A 248 3.42 10.08 -13.11
C LEU A 248 3.25 11.25 -14.10
N ALA A 249 2.73 12.40 -13.66
CA ALA A 249 2.51 13.56 -14.53
C ALA A 249 3.80 14.40 -14.77
N SER A 250 4.68 14.52 -13.77
CA SER A 250 6.01 15.16 -13.93
C SER A 250 6.88 14.35 -14.89
N GLY A 251 6.86 13.02 -14.78
CA GLY A 251 7.57 12.13 -15.71
C GLY A 251 7.02 12.20 -17.14
N GLU A 252 5.68 12.30 -17.32
CA GLU A 252 5.11 12.38 -18.66
C GLU A 252 5.32 13.72 -19.39
N GLN A 253 5.42 14.85 -18.67
CA GLN A 253 5.69 16.15 -19.30
C GLN A 253 7.17 16.34 -19.68
N GLU A 254 8.12 15.86 -18.86
CA GLU A 254 9.55 15.82 -19.25
C GLU A 254 9.78 14.90 -20.46
N LEU A 255 9.06 13.77 -20.56
CA LEU A 255 9.11 12.88 -21.72
C LEU A 255 8.51 13.50 -22.99
N LYS A 256 7.41 14.25 -22.89
CA LYS A 256 6.75 14.87 -24.06
C LYS A 256 7.46 16.12 -24.58
N GLN A 257 8.20 16.85 -23.72
CA GLN A 257 8.97 18.03 -24.14
C GLN A 257 10.32 17.64 -24.76
N ASN A 258 10.95 16.56 -24.29
CA ASN A 258 12.16 15.98 -24.90
C ASN A 258 11.90 15.22 -26.21
N GLN A 259 10.67 14.75 -26.46
CA GLN A 259 10.30 14.07 -27.72
C GLN A 259 9.96 15.01 -28.90
N LYS A 260 9.72 16.31 -28.68
CA LYS A 260 9.44 17.26 -29.78
C LYS A 260 10.68 17.89 -30.42
N GLN A 261 11.88 17.63 -29.90
CA GLN A 261 13.15 18.11 -30.46
C GLN A 261 14.01 17.00 -31.10
N ALA A 262 13.55 15.75 -31.10
CA ALA A 262 14.25 14.65 -31.75
C ALA A 262 13.83 14.52 -33.24
N PRO A 263 14.77 14.37 -34.20
CA PRO A 263 14.47 14.22 -35.62
C PRO A 263 13.72 12.90 -35.91
N PRO A 264 12.96 12.81 -37.03
CA PRO A 264 11.98 11.75 -37.23
C PRO A 264 12.62 10.37 -37.37
N ALA A 265 11.97 9.40 -36.75
CA ALA A 265 12.38 8.01 -36.67
C ALA A 265 12.57 7.37 -38.05
N ALA A 266 13.81 7.04 -38.39
CA ALA A 266 14.06 5.85 -39.19
C ALA A 266 13.62 4.64 -38.35
N SER A 267 12.82 3.76 -38.95
CA SER A 267 12.29 2.53 -38.34
C SER A 267 13.38 1.80 -37.54
N ALA A 268 13.26 1.83 -36.22
CA ALA A 268 14.16 1.11 -35.34
C ALA A 268 14.02 -0.39 -35.59
N PRO A 269 15.13 -1.13 -35.77
CA PRO A 269 15.07 -2.58 -35.90
C PRO A 269 14.55 -3.20 -34.58
N PRO A 270 13.97 -4.41 -34.63
CA PRO A 270 13.35 -5.04 -33.46
C PRO A 270 14.34 -5.16 -32.30
N LYS A 271 13.89 -4.80 -31.08
CA LYS A 271 14.67 -4.96 -29.84
C LYS A 271 15.13 -6.43 -29.71
N PRO A 272 16.42 -6.70 -29.39
CA PRO A 272 16.89 -8.06 -29.20
C PRO A 272 16.15 -8.72 -28.02
N LYS A 273 15.78 -9.99 -28.18
CA LYS A 273 15.17 -10.80 -27.12
C LYS A 273 16.14 -10.91 -25.94
N LYS A 274 15.80 -10.33 -24.78
CA LYS A 274 16.65 -10.41 -23.57
C LYS A 274 16.72 -11.86 -23.08
N LYS A 275 17.92 -12.31 -22.72
CA LYS A 275 18.23 -13.70 -22.38
C LYS A 275 18.34 -13.85 -20.85
N PRO A 276 17.78 -14.91 -20.24
CA PRO A 276 17.95 -15.18 -18.82
C PRO A 276 19.44 -15.37 -18.48
N CYS A 277 19.85 -14.89 -17.30
CA CYS A 277 21.20 -15.13 -16.81
C CYS A 277 21.46 -16.63 -16.63
N SER A 278 22.73 -17.02 -16.75
CA SER A 278 23.15 -18.40 -16.52
C SER A 278 24.54 -18.45 -15.91
N TYR A 279 24.89 -19.59 -15.30
CA TYR A 279 26.26 -19.81 -14.85
C TYR A 279 27.20 -19.90 -16.05
N LEU A 280 28.11 -18.93 -16.16
CA LEU A 280 29.00 -18.77 -17.33
C LEU A 280 30.20 -19.73 -17.35
N GLY A 281 30.22 -20.72 -16.45
CA GLY A 281 31.31 -21.68 -16.31
C GLY A 281 32.43 -21.21 -15.35
N PRO A 282 33.33 -22.12 -14.95
CA PRO A 282 34.28 -21.90 -13.87
C PRO A 282 35.31 -20.80 -14.16
N LYS A 283 35.71 -20.62 -15.43
CA LYS A 283 36.69 -19.60 -15.81
C LYS A 283 36.14 -18.19 -15.62
N LYS A 284 35.00 -17.89 -16.23
CA LYS A 284 34.34 -16.57 -16.12
C LYS A 284 33.87 -16.29 -14.69
N ALA A 285 33.41 -17.31 -13.96
CA ALA A 285 33.10 -17.16 -12.54
C ALA A 285 34.35 -16.73 -11.76
N ARG A 286 35.49 -17.39 -11.98
CA ARG A 286 36.76 -17.04 -11.33
C ARG A 286 37.20 -15.61 -11.62
N GLU A 287 37.10 -15.17 -12.88
CA GLU A 287 37.40 -13.79 -13.28
C GLU A 287 36.54 -12.78 -12.49
N SER A 288 35.22 -12.97 -12.43
CA SER A 288 34.33 -12.09 -11.66
C SER A 288 34.61 -12.13 -10.16
N PHE A 289 34.87 -13.31 -9.58
CA PHE A 289 35.18 -13.44 -8.16
C PHE A 289 36.50 -12.74 -7.78
N GLU A 290 37.55 -12.92 -8.59
CA GLU A 290 38.83 -12.24 -8.33
C GLU A 290 38.70 -10.73 -8.51
N GLU A 291 37.89 -10.26 -9.46
CA GLU A 291 37.61 -8.83 -9.62
C GLU A 291 36.94 -8.23 -8.38
N VAL A 292 35.89 -8.87 -7.83
CA VAL A 292 35.28 -8.40 -6.58
C VAL A 292 36.28 -8.44 -5.43
N LYS A 293 37.06 -9.52 -5.32
CA LYS A 293 38.06 -9.65 -4.25
C LYS A 293 39.10 -8.54 -4.31
N VAL A 294 39.59 -8.19 -5.50
CA VAL A 294 40.51 -7.08 -5.71
C VAL A 294 39.84 -5.74 -5.38
N HIS A 295 38.59 -5.55 -5.82
CA HIS A 295 37.81 -4.35 -5.51
C HIS A 295 37.66 -4.16 -3.99
N MET A 296 37.21 -5.19 -3.26
CA MET A 296 37.01 -5.12 -1.80
C MET A 296 38.33 -4.83 -1.08
N LYS A 297 39.42 -5.53 -1.44
CA LYS A 297 40.75 -5.30 -0.85
C LYS A 297 41.31 -3.90 -1.09
N SER A 298 40.92 -3.27 -2.20
CA SER A 298 41.45 -1.95 -2.58
C SER A 298 40.67 -0.81 -1.94
N ASN A 299 39.40 -1.04 -1.59
CA ASN A 299 38.48 0.02 -1.18
C ASN A 299 37.96 -0.11 0.26
N LYS A 300 38.14 -1.26 0.93
CA LYS A 300 37.55 -1.55 2.24
C LYS A 300 38.57 -2.10 3.23
N ASP A 301 38.36 -1.85 4.52
CA ASP A 301 39.09 -2.52 5.59
C ASP A 301 38.52 -3.93 5.82
N LEU A 302 39.33 -4.96 5.60
CA LEU A 302 38.93 -6.36 5.78
C LEU A 302 39.25 -6.90 7.18
N SER A 303 39.71 -6.06 8.11
CA SER A 303 39.89 -6.44 9.51
C SER A 303 38.54 -6.85 10.14
N ARG A 304 37.46 -6.13 9.81
CA ARG A 304 36.10 -6.40 10.27
C ARG A 304 35.11 -6.18 9.13
N CYS A 305 34.15 -7.09 9.00
CA CYS A 305 33.04 -6.96 8.05
C CYS A 305 31.72 -7.26 8.77
N VAL A 306 30.62 -6.71 8.25
CA VAL A 306 29.28 -6.91 8.78
C VAL A 306 28.48 -7.84 7.86
N LEU A 307 27.86 -8.86 8.44
CA LEU A 307 26.89 -9.73 7.79
C LEU A 307 25.50 -9.44 8.34
N ILE A 308 24.62 -8.91 7.50
CA ILE A 308 23.26 -8.54 7.88
C ILE A 308 22.30 -9.66 7.50
N GLY A 309 21.68 -10.23 8.53
CA GLY A 309 20.56 -11.16 8.42
C GLY A 309 19.26 -10.44 8.07
N ASN A 310 18.12 -11.00 8.49
CA ASN A 310 16.81 -10.44 8.18
C ASN A 310 15.83 -10.54 9.37
N GLY A 311 16.32 -10.84 10.57
CA GLY A 311 15.47 -11.11 11.73
C GLY A 311 14.99 -9.83 12.45
N PRO A 312 13.97 -9.94 13.33
CA PRO A 312 13.33 -8.81 14.00
C PRO A 312 14.25 -7.95 14.87
N SER A 313 15.35 -8.50 15.38
CA SER A 313 16.33 -7.79 16.19
C SER A 313 16.98 -6.58 15.50
N LEU A 314 16.97 -6.53 14.17
CA LEU A 314 17.43 -5.37 13.39
C LEU A 314 16.71 -4.06 13.77
N ASN A 315 15.46 -4.15 14.25
CA ASN A 315 14.70 -2.99 14.73
C ASN A 315 15.07 -2.54 16.15
N LYS A 316 16.00 -3.23 16.82
CA LYS A 316 16.36 -3.00 18.24
C LYS A 316 17.78 -2.45 18.42
N MET A 317 18.51 -2.18 17.34
CA MET A 317 19.89 -1.69 17.37
C MET A 317 20.02 -0.32 16.69
N SER A 318 21.09 0.40 17.01
CA SER A 318 21.47 1.62 16.28
C SER A 318 22.10 1.25 14.93
N TRP A 319 21.89 2.13 13.95
CA TRP A 319 22.44 2.07 12.59
C TRP A 319 23.38 3.25 12.29
N ASP A 320 23.76 4.02 13.31
CA ASP A 320 24.60 5.21 13.15
C ASP A 320 26.02 4.88 12.65
N TRP A 321 26.45 3.63 12.80
CA TRP A 321 27.73 3.13 12.31
C TRP A 321 27.82 3.03 10.79
N VAL A 322 26.68 2.93 10.09
CA VAL A 322 26.64 2.60 8.65
C VAL A 322 27.46 3.54 7.80
N ASP A 323 27.39 4.85 8.07
CA ASP A 323 28.07 5.88 7.27
C ASP A 323 29.59 5.94 7.53
N THR A 324 30.02 5.46 8.69
CA THR A 324 31.42 5.56 9.14
C THR A 324 32.16 4.23 9.12
N PHE A 325 31.45 3.12 8.92
CA PHE A 325 32.05 1.80 8.98
C PHE A 325 32.95 1.55 7.77
N PRO A 326 34.27 1.33 7.97
CA PRO A 326 35.24 1.26 6.87
C PRO A 326 35.28 -0.10 6.15
N GLY A 327 34.65 -1.11 6.76
CA GLY A 327 34.71 -2.48 6.28
C GLY A 327 33.63 -2.84 5.27
N VAL A 328 33.62 -4.11 4.87
CA VAL A 328 32.61 -4.66 3.95
C VAL A 328 31.29 -4.85 4.68
N VAL A 329 30.21 -4.38 4.08
CA VAL A 329 28.83 -4.65 4.53
C VAL A 329 28.14 -5.60 3.55
N LEU A 330 27.73 -6.78 4.04
CA LEU A 330 27.01 -7.76 3.25
C LEU A 330 25.55 -7.88 3.69
N ALA A 331 24.62 -7.62 2.78
CA ALA A 331 23.18 -7.81 2.97
C ALA A 331 22.65 -9.05 2.24
N THR A 332 21.48 -9.55 2.66
CA THR A 332 20.94 -10.81 2.13
C THR A 332 19.45 -10.74 1.82
N ASN A 333 19.01 -11.53 0.83
CA ASN A 333 17.60 -11.79 0.52
C ASN A 333 16.74 -10.53 0.34
N LYS A 334 15.75 -10.27 1.22
CA LYS A 334 14.88 -9.08 1.10
C LYS A 334 15.24 -7.96 2.08
N PHE A 335 16.49 -7.93 2.56
CA PHE A 335 16.97 -6.83 3.40
C PHE A 335 16.75 -5.45 2.76
N TYR A 336 16.68 -5.37 1.42
CA TYR A 336 16.34 -4.15 0.71
C TYR A 336 15.07 -3.42 1.16
N ILE A 337 14.09 -4.14 1.73
CA ILE A 337 12.87 -3.54 2.31
C ILE A 337 13.24 -2.54 3.43
N GLY A 338 14.38 -2.74 4.08
CA GLY A 338 14.87 -1.92 5.19
C GLY A 338 15.89 -0.85 4.80
N PHE A 339 16.30 -0.72 3.53
CA PHE A 339 17.41 0.20 3.16
C PHE A 339 17.20 1.63 3.66
N GLU A 340 16.06 2.25 3.35
CA GLU A 340 15.74 3.60 3.81
C GLU A 340 15.58 3.68 5.34
N ARG A 341 15.03 2.63 5.95
CA ARG A 341 14.78 2.56 7.41
C ARG A 341 16.08 2.48 8.20
N PHE A 342 17.07 1.78 7.69
CA PHE A 342 18.33 1.48 8.35
C PHE A 342 19.45 2.38 7.84
N ASN A 343 19.21 3.69 7.96
CA ASN A 343 20.14 4.78 7.61
C ASN A 343 20.62 4.77 6.15
N ASN A 344 19.71 4.51 5.20
CA ASN A 344 20.00 4.49 3.75
C ASN A 344 21.19 3.59 3.36
N ILE A 345 21.33 2.47 4.06
CA ILE A 345 22.46 1.54 3.90
C ILE A 345 22.62 1.08 2.46
N LYS A 346 23.86 1.13 1.98
CA LYS A 346 24.27 0.63 0.67
C LYS A 346 25.26 -0.51 0.87
N PRO A 347 24.81 -1.77 0.76
CA PRO A 347 25.68 -2.91 1.01
C PRO A 347 26.69 -3.07 -0.12
N ASP A 348 27.93 -3.37 0.22
CA ASP A 348 28.99 -3.65 -0.76
C ASP A 348 28.76 -5.00 -1.46
N MET A 349 28.15 -5.94 -0.75
CA MET A 349 27.84 -7.28 -1.25
C MET A 349 26.38 -7.61 -0.94
N TYR A 350 25.65 -8.16 -1.91
CA TYR A 350 24.27 -8.59 -1.74
C TYR A 350 24.10 -10.05 -2.15
N VAL A 351 23.55 -10.91 -1.29
CA VAL A 351 23.49 -12.36 -1.56
C VAL A 351 22.05 -12.86 -1.56
N VAL A 352 21.68 -13.59 -2.62
CA VAL A 352 20.36 -14.22 -2.78
C VAL A 352 20.53 -15.67 -3.22
N VAL A 353 19.85 -16.59 -2.53
CA VAL A 353 19.96 -18.03 -2.82
C VAL A 353 18.64 -18.77 -2.80
N ASN A 354 17.61 -18.20 -2.18
CA ASN A 354 16.29 -18.80 -2.09
C ASN A 354 15.49 -18.48 -3.37
N GLY A 355 14.90 -19.51 -4.00
CA GLY A 355 14.13 -19.37 -5.23
C GLY A 355 12.90 -18.48 -5.07
N LEU A 356 12.13 -18.64 -3.99
CA LEU A 356 10.94 -17.82 -3.72
C LEU A 356 11.33 -16.35 -3.53
N VAL A 357 12.43 -16.09 -2.81
CA VAL A 357 12.94 -14.72 -2.62
C VAL A 357 13.39 -14.11 -3.94
N ALA A 358 14.11 -14.87 -4.77
CA ALA A 358 14.56 -14.41 -6.08
C ALA A 358 13.39 -14.08 -7.01
N GLU A 359 12.38 -14.97 -7.06
CA GLU A 359 11.18 -14.78 -7.86
C GLU A 359 10.40 -13.54 -7.42
N GLN A 360 10.14 -13.42 -6.11
CA GLN A 360 9.33 -12.35 -5.52
C GLN A 360 9.99 -10.97 -5.55
N SER A 361 11.32 -10.90 -5.70
CA SER A 361 12.12 -9.68 -5.58
C SER A 361 13.06 -9.42 -6.75
N SER A 362 12.92 -10.18 -7.85
CA SER A 362 13.79 -10.12 -9.04
C SER A 362 13.91 -8.70 -9.62
N SER A 363 12.79 -7.98 -9.73
CA SER A 363 12.77 -6.61 -10.27
C SER A 363 13.64 -5.64 -9.46
N PHE A 364 13.58 -5.71 -8.13
CA PHE A 364 14.43 -4.89 -7.27
C PHE A 364 15.90 -5.29 -7.40
N MET A 365 16.19 -6.60 -7.34
CA MET A 365 17.55 -7.10 -7.43
C MET A 365 18.20 -6.80 -8.78
N GLN A 366 17.43 -6.76 -9.87
CA GLN A 366 17.90 -6.30 -11.17
C GLN A 366 18.32 -4.82 -11.11
N GLY A 367 17.61 -4.00 -10.32
CA GLY A 367 17.96 -2.60 -10.06
C GLY A 367 19.29 -2.44 -9.32
N LEU A 368 19.64 -3.37 -8.42
CA LEU A 368 20.93 -3.36 -7.70
C LEU A 368 22.14 -3.44 -8.64
N LEU A 369 21.99 -3.98 -9.84
CA LEU A 369 23.07 -4.04 -10.85
C LEU A 369 23.44 -2.65 -11.41
N HIS A 370 22.62 -1.64 -11.13
CA HIS A 370 22.89 -0.26 -11.48
C HIS A 370 23.43 0.56 -10.31
N GLU A 371 23.48 -0.02 -9.11
CA GLU A 371 24.08 0.64 -7.95
C GLU A 371 25.61 0.50 -8.02
N PRO A 372 26.36 1.62 -8.07
CA PRO A 372 27.80 1.56 -8.08
C PRO A 372 28.32 0.89 -6.80
N ASP A 373 29.39 0.12 -6.94
CA ASP A 373 30.11 -0.55 -5.84
C ASP A 373 29.29 -1.60 -5.04
N THR A 374 28.08 -1.96 -5.50
CA THR A 374 27.27 -3.05 -4.93
C THR A 374 27.33 -4.29 -5.81
N PHE A 375 27.86 -5.40 -5.28
CA PHE A 375 27.98 -6.66 -6.02
C PHE A 375 26.87 -7.64 -5.65
N LEU A 376 25.99 -7.96 -6.60
CA LEU A 376 24.93 -8.96 -6.41
C LEU A 376 25.45 -10.38 -6.71
N PHE A 377 25.37 -11.27 -5.71
CA PHE A 377 25.68 -12.69 -5.82
C PHE A 377 24.40 -13.52 -5.82
N ALA A 378 24.27 -14.40 -6.80
CA ALA A 378 23.13 -15.28 -6.93
C ALA A 378 23.55 -16.73 -7.19
N GLY A 379 22.77 -17.66 -6.63
CA GLY A 379 22.98 -19.07 -6.89
C GLY A 379 22.61 -19.51 -8.30
N SER A 380 23.33 -20.47 -8.87
CA SER A 380 23.09 -20.97 -10.22
C SER A 380 21.68 -21.51 -10.49
N LYS A 381 20.95 -21.95 -9.44
CA LYS A 381 19.58 -22.46 -9.57
C LYS A 381 18.51 -21.38 -9.68
N ILE A 382 18.84 -20.13 -9.34
CA ILE A 382 17.92 -18.99 -9.39
C ILE A 382 18.34 -17.99 -10.48
N ALA A 383 19.38 -18.31 -11.26
CA ALA A 383 19.97 -17.39 -12.23
C ALA A 383 18.97 -16.95 -13.31
N ASP A 384 18.02 -17.80 -13.66
CA ASP A 384 16.95 -17.53 -14.61
C ASP A 384 15.94 -16.46 -14.16
N ASN A 385 15.96 -16.07 -12.88
CA ASN A 385 15.17 -14.94 -12.36
C ASN A 385 15.77 -13.57 -12.73
N PHE A 386 16.97 -13.53 -13.32
CA PHE A 386 17.69 -12.31 -13.65
C PHE A 386 17.90 -12.17 -15.16
N GLU A 387 17.92 -10.94 -15.65
CA GLU A 387 18.27 -10.63 -17.03
C GLU A 387 19.76 -10.24 -17.11
N CYS A 388 20.50 -10.84 -18.04
CA CYS A 388 21.92 -10.54 -18.26
C CYS A 388 22.18 -10.06 -19.68
N ASP A 389 23.10 -9.10 -19.80
CA ASP A 389 23.82 -8.85 -21.04
C ASP A 389 25.16 -9.60 -20.98
N ASP A 390 25.25 -10.75 -21.66
CA ASP A 390 26.46 -11.58 -21.73
C ASP A 390 27.68 -10.84 -22.34
N GLY A 391 27.45 -9.67 -22.95
CA GLY A 391 28.47 -8.78 -23.53
C GLY A 391 28.90 -7.61 -22.63
N ALA A 392 28.29 -7.41 -21.47
CA ALA A 392 28.69 -6.35 -20.55
C ALA A 392 30.10 -6.63 -19.98
N SER A 393 31.01 -5.67 -20.13
CA SER A 393 32.37 -5.75 -19.61
C SER A 393 32.47 -5.43 -18.13
N ASP A 394 31.46 -4.75 -17.57
CA ASP A 394 31.39 -4.37 -16.17
C ASP A 394 30.85 -5.53 -15.33
N VAL A 395 31.58 -5.91 -14.29
CA VAL A 395 31.20 -6.96 -13.33
C VAL A 395 29.93 -6.63 -12.55
N ASN A 396 29.61 -5.34 -12.36
CA ASN A 396 28.38 -4.91 -11.70
C ASN A 396 27.16 -4.92 -12.62
N ALA A 397 27.36 -4.91 -13.94
CA ALA A 397 26.28 -4.94 -14.91
C ALA A 397 25.57 -6.32 -15.01
N ARG A 398 26.01 -7.31 -14.22
CA ARG A 398 25.36 -8.62 -14.12
C ARG A 398 25.53 -9.24 -12.72
N PRO A 399 24.61 -10.10 -12.28
CA PRO A 399 24.81 -10.85 -11.05
C PRO A 399 26.00 -11.80 -11.18
N ILE A 400 26.76 -11.95 -10.11
CA ILE A 400 27.82 -12.93 -9.99
C ILE A 400 27.19 -14.27 -9.64
N ILE A 401 27.01 -15.09 -10.66
CA ILE A 401 26.40 -16.41 -10.53
C ILE A 401 27.44 -17.42 -10.03
N PHE A 402 27.18 -18.04 -8.88
CA PHE A 402 27.99 -19.13 -8.36
C PHE A 402 27.32 -20.49 -8.50
N LYS A 403 28.15 -21.53 -8.71
CA LYS A 403 27.68 -22.91 -8.73
C LYS A 403 27.29 -23.33 -7.32
N GLN A 404 26.04 -23.73 -7.13
CA GLN A 404 25.59 -24.32 -5.86
C GLN A 404 25.95 -25.80 -5.80
N ILE A 405 26.49 -26.25 -4.66
CA ILE A 405 26.68 -27.68 -4.41
C ILE A 405 25.32 -28.32 -4.14
N ASN A 406 24.91 -29.24 -5.01
CA ASN A 406 23.63 -29.96 -4.91
C ASN A 406 23.86 -31.47 -4.98
N THR A 407 24.56 -32.02 -3.98
CA THR A 407 24.84 -33.46 -3.88
C THR A 407 24.73 -33.90 -2.42
N LYS A 408 24.40 -35.18 -2.21
CA LYS A 408 24.42 -35.82 -0.89
C LYS A 408 25.83 -35.94 -0.31
N GLU A 409 26.83 -35.91 -1.17
CA GLU A 409 28.26 -36.00 -0.83
C GLU A 409 28.98 -34.76 -1.34
N PRO A 410 28.90 -33.63 -0.62
CA PRO A 410 29.53 -32.39 -1.06
C PRO A 410 31.07 -32.52 -0.98
N PRO A 411 31.82 -32.09 -2.01
CA PRO A 411 33.29 -32.17 -2.02
C PRO A 411 33.96 -31.29 -0.96
N CYS A 412 33.24 -30.26 -0.48
CA CYS A 412 33.62 -29.43 0.65
C CYS A 412 32.37 -29.13 1.49
N ARG A 413 32.51 -29.17 2.83
CA ARG A 413 31.45 -28.70 3.73
C ARG A 413 31.45 -27.17 3.82
N PHE A 414 32.62 -26.57 3.98
CA PHE A 414 32.88 -25.13 3.82
C PHE A 414 33.81 -24.95 2.62
N CYS A 415 33.43 -24.11 1.66
CA CYS A 415 34.16 -23.93 0.42
C CYS A 415 34.81 -22.54 0.40
N ASP A 416 36.13 -22.51 0.38
CA ASP A 416 36.95 -21.30 0.43
C ASP A 416 37.22 -20.66 -0.94
N ASP A 417 36.91 -21.37 -2.03
CA ASP A 417 36.96 -20.88 -3.42
C ASP A 417 35.55 -20.91 -4.04
N PRO A 418 34.78 -19.81 -3.98
CA PRO A 418 33.41 -19.72 -4.47
C PRO A 418 33.32 -19.82 -6.00
N ALA A 419 34.43 -19.63 -6.73
CA ALA A 419 34.46 -19.84 -8.17
C ALA A 419 34.36 -21.33 -8.57
N LYS A 420 34.65 -22.24 -7.63
CA LYS A 420 34.42 -23.69 -7.84
C LYS A 420 32.98 -24.04 -7.52
N ALA A 421 32.55 -23.75 -6.29
CA ALA A 421 31.18 -23.90 -5.83
C ALA A 421 31.00 -23.30 -4.43
N ILE A 422 29.75 -23.05 -4.04
CA ILE A 422 29.34 -22.68 -2.68
C ILE A 422 28.38 -23.73 -2.14
N ASN A 423 28.56 -24.10 -0.87
CA ASN A 423 27.57 -24.87 -0.12
C ASN A 423 26.59 -23.93 0.57
N LEU A 424 25.29 -24.08 0.34
CA LEU A 424 24.29 -23.20 0.96
C LEU A 424 24.08 -23.46 2.45
N GLY A 425 24.43 -24.64 2.98
CA GLY A 425 24.30 -24.92 4.42
C GLY A 425 22.90 -24.68 5.01
N TRP A 426 21.85 -24.81 4.21
CA TRP A 426 20.44 -24.55 4.60
C TRP A 426 20.14 -23.11 5.04
N THR A 427 21.00 -22.14 4.75
CA THR A 427 20.79 -20.72 5.08
C THR A 427 21.62 -19.79 4.19
N VAL A 428 21.06 -18.64 3.81
CA VAL A 428 21.82 -17.62 3.07
C VAL A 428 23.05 -17.15 3.86
N THR A 429 22.94 -17.07 5.19
CA THR A 429 24.02 -16.64 6.09
C THR A 429 25.27 -17.49 5.92
N TYR A 430 25.12 -18.81 5.76
CA TYR A 430 26.27 -19.72 5.58
C TYR A 430 26.93 -19.57 4.20
N ALA A 431 26.15 -19.28 3.16
CA ALA A 431 26.69 -18.93 1.84
C ALA A 431 27.47 -17.60 1.91
N SER A 432 26.92 -16.60 2.61
CA SER A 432 27.56 -15.30 2.81
C SER A 432 28.87 -15.38 3.58
N LEU A 433 28.96 -16.25 4.60
CA LEU A 433 30.21 -16.49 5.32
C LEU A 433 31.33 -17.01 4.40
N GLN A 434 31.02 -17.89 3.44
CA GLN A 434 32.02 -18.35 2.46
C GLN A 434 32.50 -17.21 1.54
N LEU A 435 31.60 -16.31 1.14
CA LEU A 435 31.93 -15.14 0.33
C LEU A 435 32.80 -14.13 1.10
N LEU A 436 32.43 -13.81 2.34
CA LEU A 436 33.21 -12.93 3.23
C LEU A 436 34.61 -13.50 3.53
N TYR A 437 34.70 -14.82 3.73
CA TYR A 437 35.99 -15.50 3.86
C TYR A 437 36.85 -15.31 2.60
N TYR A 438 36.27 -15.51 1.42
CA TYR A 438 36.99 -15.44 0.15
C TYR A 438 37.54 -14.05 -0.17
N VAL A 439 36.77 -12.99 0.07
CA VAL A 439 37.24 -11.60 -0.15
C VAL A 439 38.38 -11.23 0.82
N GLY A 440 38.45 -11.88 1.98
CA GLY A 440 39.57 -11.79 2.91
C GLY A 440 39.22 -11.24 4.28
N CYS A 441 37.94 -11.22 4.66
CA CYS A 441 37.50 -10.74 5.95
C CYS A 441 38.12 -11.52 7.11
N GLN A 442 38.69 -10.84 8.10
CA GLN A 442 39.32 -11.46 9.28
C GLN A 442 38.31 -11.70 10.41
N GLU A 443 37.47 -10.73 10.71
CA GLU A 443 36.38 -10.85 11.68
C GLU A 443 35.04 -10.53 11.03
N VAL A 444 34.09 -11.47 11.05
CA VAL A 444 32.72 -11.23 10.60
C VAL A 444 31.82 -10.99 11.80
N VAL A 445 31.21 -9.81 11.86
CA VAL A 445 30.18 -9.45 12.84
C VAL A 445 28.81 -9.70 12.21
N ILE A 446 28.03 -10.60 12.80
CA ILE A 446 26.68 -10.93 12.36
C ILE A 446 25.67 -10.10 13.15
N VAL A 447 24.72 -9.48 12.45
CA VAL A 447 23.57 -8.80 13.05
C VAL A 447 22.27 -9.28 12.39
N GLY A 448 21.15 -9.30 13.11
CA GLY A 448 19.86 -9.73 12.55
C GLY A 448 19.73 -11.23 12.29
N MET A 449 20.54 -12.08 12.95
CA MET A 449 20.43 -13.53 12.89
C MET A 449 19.72 -14.05 14.16
N ASP A 450 18.44 -13.68 14.31
CA ASP A 450 17.66 -14.00 15.52
C ASP A 450 17.57 -15.50 15.81
N HIS A 451 17.69 -16.34 14.77
CA HIS A 451 17.71 -17.81 14.83
C HIS A 451 16.49 -18.38 15.59
N HIS A 452 15.35 -17.70 15.46
CA HIS A 452 14.09 -18.05 16.07
C HIS A 452 12.96 -17.78 15.06
N PHE A 453 12.06 -18.75 14.90
CA PHE A 453 10.96 -18.66 13.95
C PHE A 453 9.67 -19.19 14.59
N GLU A 454 8.63 -18.36 14.61
CA GLU A 454 7.25 -18.77 14.84
C GLU A 454 6.75 -19.51 13.59
N GLN A 455 6.88 -20.84 13.61
CA GLN A 455 6.48 -21.71 12.49
C GLN A 455 6.03 -23.09 12.97
N SER A 456 5.27 -23.78 12.13
CA SER A 456 4.84 -25.17 12.34
C SER A 456 4.86 -25.94 11.02
N GLY A 457 5.54 -27.08 11.01
CA GLY A 457 5.68 -27.92 9.81
C GLY A 457 7.07 -28.53 9.70
N LYS A 458 7.39 -29.13 8.55
CA LYS A 458 8.70 -29.74 8.31
C LYS A 458 9.71 -28.68 7.84
N PRO A 459 10.97 -28.74 8.29
CA PRO A 459 12.04 -27.90 7.75
C PRO A 459 12.12 -27.93 6.21
N GLY A 460 12.14 -26.76 5.58
CA GLY A 460 12.19 -26.59 4.12
C GLY A 460 10.85 -26.77 3.41
N GLU A 461 9.77 -27.03 4.12
CA GLU A 461 8.41 -27.06 3.56
C GLU A 461 8.00 -25.66 3.07
N THR A 462 7.42 -25.58 1.88
CA THR A 462 6.85 -24.33 1.36
C THR A 462 5.45 -24.15 1.93
N GLN A 463 5.21 -23.01 2.56
CA GLN A 463 3.90 -22.60 3.07
C GLN A 463 3.56 -21.19 2.59
N LYS A 464 2.28 -20.84 2.57
CA LYS A 464 1.85 -19.45 2.37
C LYS A 464 1.76 -18.76 3.73
N LEU A 465 2.54 -17.70 3.92
CA LEU A 465 2.48 -16.93 5.15
C LEU A 465 1.22 -16.04 5.14
N GLY A 466 0.68 -15.77 6.33
CA GLY A 466 -0.44 -14.86 6.52
C GLY A 466 -0.10 -13.42 6.18
N SER A 467 -0.96 -12.49 6.60
CA SER A 467 -0.83 -11.08 6.25
C SER A 467 0.32 -10.33 6.94
N VAL A 468 0.96 -10.93 7.94
CA VAL A 468 2.08 -10.34 8.68
C VAL A 468 3.15 -11.40 8.89
N ASP A 469 4.38 -11.03 8.57
CA ASP A 469 5.58 -11.79 8.91
C ASP A 469 6.15 -11.33 10.25
N VAL A 470 6.17 -12.24 11.24
CA VAL A 470 6.75 -11.98 12.57
C VAL A 470 8.20 -12.46 12.67
N ASN A 471 8.66 -13.22 11.68
CA ASN A 471 9.96 -13.90 11.69
C ASN A 471 11.07 -13.05 11.07
N HIS A 472 10.72 -11.91 10.48
CA HIS A 472 11.64 -10.99 9.83
C HIS A 472 11.46 -9.55 10.35
N PHE A 473 12.42 -8.68 10.06
CA PHE A 473 12.42 -7.29 10.53
C PHE A 473 11.25 -6.45 10.02
N ASP A 474 10.62 -6.86 8.92
CA ASP A 474 9.48 -6.15 8.36
C ASP A 474 8.28 -7.08 8.21
N GLY A 475 7.12 -6.62 8.68
CA GLY A 475 5.87 -7.36 8.60
C GLY A 475 5.43 -7.71 7.18
N SER A 476 5.94 -7.00 6.16
CA SER A 476 5.65 -7.26 4.76
C SER A 476 6.58 -8.29 4.09
N TYR A 477 7.63 -8.77 4.79
CA TYR A 477 8.73 -9.53 4.19
C TYR A 477 8.27 -10.77 3.41
N PHE A 478 7.41 -11.61 3.99
CA PHE A 478 6.69 -12.68 3.29
C PHE A 478 5.17 -12.54 3.39
N ALA A 479 4.64 -11.35 3.70
CA ALA A 479 3.20 -11.16 3.88
C ALA A 479 2.40 -11.59 2.64
N ASN A 480 1.47 -12.54 2.82
CA ASN A 480 0.66 -13.15 1.77
C ASN A 480 1.46 -13.84 0.66
N GLN A 481 2.74 -14.12 0.89
CA GLN A 481 3.65 -14.77 -0.05
C GLN A 481 3.99 -16.19 0.43
N GLU A 482 4.50 -16.99 -0.50
CA GLU A 482 5.07 -18.28 -0.15
C GLU A 482 6.45 -18.08 0.50
N TRP A 483 6.74 -18.90 1.50
CA TRP A 483 8.00 -18.95 2.19
C TRP A 483 8.36 -20.41 2.53
N GLN A 484 9.65 -20.66 2.79
CA GLN A 484 10.15 -21.97 3.18
C GLN A 484 10.49 -21.98 4.67
N LEU A 485 9.97 -22.97 5.39
CA LEU A 485 10.22 -23.11 6.81
C LEU A 485 11.70 -23.30 7.13
N ALA A 486 12.19 -22.61 8.15
CA ALA A 486 13.59 -22.64 8.56
C ALA A 486 14.00 -24.02 9.10
N GLY A 487 15.19 -24.48 8.73
CA GLY A 487 15.78 -25.74 9.19
C GLY A 487 16.94 -25.55 10.15
N LEU A 488 16.64 -25.08 11.37
CA LEU A 488 17.63 -24.63 12.37
C LEU A 488 18.71 -25.66 12.68
N GLU A 489 18.36 -26.93 12.89
CA GLU A 489 19.33 -27.99 13.21
C GLU A 489 20.40 -28.16 12.10
N LYS A 490 19.98 -28.08 10.83
CA LYS A 490 20.89 -28.22 9.69
C LYS A 490 21.72 -26.96 9.45
N SER A 491 21.14 -25.78 9.68
CA SER A 491 21.90 -24.53 9.61
C SER A 491 22.93 -24.47 10.74
N GLU A 492 22.60 -24.88 11.97
CA GLU A 492 23.54 -25.00 13.09
C GLU A 492 24.69 -25.96 12.80
N SER A 493 24.40 -27.12 12.21
CA SER A 493 25.45 -28.04 11.76
C SER A 493 26.42 -27.36 10.79
N SER A 494 25.91 -26.52 9.89
CA SER A 494 26.73 -25.75 8.95
C SER A 494 27.50 -24.63 9.67
N TYR A 495 26.86 -23.89 10.58
CA TYR A 495 27.51 -22.85 11.38
C TYR A 495 28.68 -23.38 12.21
N LYS A 496 28.57 -24.58 12.80
CA LYS A 496 29.69 -25.22 13.51
C LYS A 496 30.89 -25.48 12.58
N VAL A 497 30.64 -25.82 11.32
CA VAL A 497 31.70 -25.98 10.32
C VAL A 497 32.33 -24.62 9.99
N ALA A 498 31.52 -23.57 9.78
CA ALA A 498 32.04 -22.23 9.50
C ALA A 498 32.88 -21.69 10.66
N GLU A 499 32.37 -21.76 11.90
CA GLU A 499 33.07 -21.31 13.10
C GLU A 499 34.43 -21.99 13.22
N LYS A 500 34.45 -23.33 13.14
CA LYS A 500 35.70 -24.10 13.19
C LYS A 500 36.65 -23.71 12.07
N PHE A 501 36.16 -23.56 10.84
CA PHE A 501 36.99 -23.24 9.69
C PHE A 501 37.61 -21.85 9.81
N TYR A 502 36.85 -20.85 10.25
CA TYR A 502 37.36 -19.51 10.53
C TYR A 502 38.44 -19.56 11.61
N ARG A 503 38.13 -20.18 12.76
CA ARG A 503 39.05 -20.28 13.90
C ARG A 503 40.36 -20.96 13.53
N ASP A 504 40.30 -22.09 12.84
CA ASP A 504 41.49 -22.86 12.41
C ASP A 504 42.38 -22.07 11.43
N ASN A 505 41.83 -21.04 10.77
CA ASN A 505 42.56 -20.15 9.86
C ASN A 505 42.85 -18.77 10.47
N GLY A 506 42.76 -18.63 11.81
CA GLY A 506 43.09 -17.40 12.52
C GLY A 506 42.07 -16.26 12.30
N ARG A 507 40.83 -16.59 11.95
CA ARG A 507 39.73 -15.65 11.71
C ARG A 507 38.59 -15.88 12.70
N LYS A 508 37.68 -14.92 12.80
CA LYS A 508 36.59 -14.94 13.79
C LYS A 508 35.23 -14.68 13.16
N ILE A 509 34.21 -15.31 13.74
CA ILE A 509 32.79 -14.98 13.52
C ILE A 509 32.22 -14.61 14.89
N VAL A 510 31.62 -13.43 14.98
CA VAL A 510 30.97 -12.91 16.18
C VAL A 510 29.51 -12.67 15.88
N ASP A 511 28.62 -13.16 16.74
CA ASP A 511 27.18 -12.87 16.66
C ASP A 511 26.84 -11.72 17.60
N ALA A 512 26.62 -10.54 17.01
CA ALA A 512 26.19 -9.32 17.70
C ALA A 512 24.67 -9.08 17.57
N THR A 513 23.91 -10.12 17.21
CA THR A 513 22.45 -10.04 17.12
C THR A 513 21.84 -9.76 18.49
N VAL A 514 21.12 -8.65 18.62
CA VAL A 514 20.44 -8.25 19.86
C VAL A 514 19.36 -9.28 20.24
N GLY A 515 19.64 -10.08 21.28
CA GLY A 515 18.74 -11.14 21.74
C GLY A 515 18.62 -12.33 20.78
N GLY A 516 19.62 -12.56 19.92
CA GLY A 516 19.64 -13.70 18.99
C GLY A 516 19.89 -15.04 19.70
N HIS A 517 19.24 -16.11 19.21
CA HIS A 517 19.22 -17.44 19.83
C HIS A 517 20.26 -18.42 19.28
N CYS A 518 21.14 -18.00 18.37
CA CYS A 518 22.19 -18.87 17.85
C CYS A 518 23.34 -18.97 18.86
N ASP A 519 23.58 -20.14 19.44
CA ASP A 519 24.64 -20.35 20.44
C ASP A 519 25.96 -20.90 19.84
N ILE A 520 26.07 -20.91 18.51
CA ILE A 520 27.25 -21.47 17.83
C ILE A 520 28.44 -20.51 17.80
N PHE A 521 28.17 -19.21 17.62
CA PHE A 521 29.20 -18.19 17.49
C PHE A 521 29.39 -17.45 18.81
N GLU A 522 30.59 -16.89 19.02
CA GLU A 522 30.86 -16.03 20.16
C GLU A 522 29.95 -14.80 20.11
N LYS A 523 29.34 -14.43 21.25
CA LYS A 523 28.48 -13.25 21.34
C LYS A 523 29.31 -11.98 21.51
N GLY A 524 28.86 -10.89 20.91
CA GLY A 524 29.45 -9.57 21.06
C GLY A 524 28.39 -8.48 21.24
N ASP A 525 28.78 -7.35 21.84
CA ASP A 525 27.93 -6.16 21.85
C ASP A 525 28.09 -5.40 20.54
N VAL A 526 26.96 -5.04 19.92
CA VAL A 526 26.97 -4.39 18.61
C VAL A 526 27.54 -2.97 18.66
N ASN A 527 27.37 -2.26 19.78
CA ASN A 527 27.92 -0.91 19.93
C ASN A 527 29.43 -1.00 20.08
N ASP A 528 29.95 -1.91 20.90
CA ASP A 528 31.40 -2.08 21.09
C ASP A 528 32.13 -2.49 19.80
N LEU A 529 31.43 -3.17 18.89
CA LEU A 529 32.01 -3.68 17.65
C LEU A 529 31.90 -2.73 16.47
N LEU A 530 30.85 -1.90 16.40
CA LEU A 530 30.51 -1.12 15.21
C LEU A 530 30.40 0.40 15.44
N LEU A 531 30.15 0.88 16.66
CA LEU A 531 30.06 2.31 17.02
C LEU A 531 31.34 2.77 17.72
#